data_AF-A0A497KGH1-F1
#
_entry.id   AF-A0A497KGH1-F1
#
_cell.length_a   1.000
_cell.length_b   1.000
_cell.length_c   1.000
_cell.angle_alpha   90.00
_cell.angle_beta   90.00
_cell.angle_gamma   90.00
#
_symmetry.space_group_name_H-M   'P 1'
#
loop_
_entity.id
_entity.type
_entity.pdbx_description
1 polymer ?
#
loop_
_entity_poly.entity_id
_entity_poly.type
_entity_poly.pdbx_seq_one_letter_code
_entity_poly.pdbx_strand_id
1 'polypeptide(L)' 'MASFQAKMFNKKASDPKNKPDQIIEAIALRPGQSIADIGSGGGYFSLRFAQLVGEEGRVYA' A
#
# COMPACT_ATOMS: atom_id res chain seq x y z
N MET A 1 -20.13 0.65 3.32
CA MET A 1 -19.77 0.86 1.90
C MET A 1 -18.50 1.70 1.84
N ALA A 2 -17.47 1.30 1.08
CA ALA A 2 -16.30 2.16 0.89
C ALA A 2 -16.70 3.47 0.19
N SER A 3 -16.20 4.61 0.68
CA SER A 3 -16.53 5.93 0.13
C SER A 3 -16.10 6.03 -1.34
N PHE A 4 -16.82 6.85 -2.12
CA PHE A 4 -16.48 7.12 -3.52
C PHE A 4 -15.02 7.59 -3.68
N GLN A 5 -14.53 8.41 -2.73
CA GLN A 5 -13.14 8.89 -2.76
C GLN A 5 -12.14 7.74 -2.59
N ALA A 6 -12.37 6.79 -1.68
CA ALA A 6 -11.47 5.65 -1.46
C ALA A 6 -11.33 4.80 -2.73
N LYS A 7 -12.45 4.55 -3.43
CA LYS A 7 -12.44 3.84 -4.72
C LYS A 7 -11.67 4.60 -5.79
N MET A 8 -11.85 5.93 -5.87
CA MET A 8 -11.12 6.78 -6.80
C MET A 8 -9.61 6.76 -6.53
N PHE A 9 -9.20 6.89 -5.27
CA PHE A 9 -7.78 6.87 -4.89
C PHE A 9 -7.14 5.50 -5.18
N ASN A 10 -7.82 4.40 -4.88
CA ASN A 10 -7.32 3.07 -5.20
C ASN A 10 -7.17 2.87 -6.71
N LYS A 11 -8.14 3.32 -7.52
CA LYS A 11 -8.05 3.25 -8.99
C LYS A 11 -6.85 4.05 -9.53
N LYS A 12 -6.58 5.24 -8.97
CA LYS A 12 -5.42 6.05 -9.36
C LYS A 12 -4.12 5.38 -8.91
N ALA A 13 -4.05 4.88 -7.69
CA ALA A 13 -2.87 4.22 -7.15
C ALA A 13 -2.50 2.95 -7.93
N SER A 14 -3.50 2.19 -8.39
CA SER A 14 -3.31 0.96 -9.16
C SER A 14 -3.09 1.17 -10.66
N ASP A 15 -3.12 2.40 -11.17
CA ASP A 15 -2.95 2.68 -12.60
C ASP A 15 -1.52 2.28 -13.05
N PRO A 16 -1.35 1.39 -14.05
CA PRO A 16 -0.05 0.92 -14.48
C PRO A 16 0.94 2.03 -14.87
N LYS A 17 0.46 3.18 -15.33
CA LYS A 17 1.34 4.32 -15.66
C LYS A 17 2.11 4.85 -14.44
N ASN A 18 1.55 4.65 -13.25
CA ASN A 18 2.14 5.03 -11.96
C ASN A 18 3.11 3.97 -11.43
N LYS A 19 3.29 2.85 -12.17
CA LYS A 19 4.25 1.77 -11.87
C LYS A 19 4.15 1.26 -10.43
N PRO A 20 2.94 0.90 -9.97
CA PRO A 20 2.68 0.55 -8.58
C PRO A 20 3.50 -0.63 -8.06
N ASP A 21 3.91 -1.54 -8.93
CA ASP A 21 4.72 -2.71 -8.57
C ASP A 21 6.20 -2.35 -8.43
N GLN A 22 6.72 -1.48 -9.30
CA GLN A 22 8.10 -0.98 -9.19
C GLN A 22 8.29 -0.13 -7.92
N ILE A 23 7.26 0.62 -7.50
CA ILE A 23 7.28 1.34 -6.22
C ILE A 23 7.44 0.34 -5.06
N ILE A 24 6.66 -0.74 -5.07
CA ILE A 24 6.74 -1.77 -4.03
C ILE A 24 8.11 -2.43 -4.00
N GLU A 25 8.63 -2.82 -5.17
CA GLU A 25 9.95 -3.44 -5.29
C GLU A 25 11.05 -2.51 -4.79
N ALA A 26 10.99 -1.21 -5.14
CA ALA A 26 11.99 -0.23 -4.75
C ALA A 26 12.05 0.03 -3.24
N ILE A 27 10.92 -0.10 -2.52
CA ILE A 27 10.89 0.04 -1.05
C ILE A 27 11.59 -1.15 -0.39
N ALA A 28 11.63 -2.32 -1.05
CA ALA A 28 12.33 -3.53 -0.59
C ALA A 28 11.95 -3.95 0.84
N LEU A 29 10.65 -3.95 1.15
CA LEU A 29 10.12 -4.40 2.43
C LEU A 29 10.48 -5.86 2.70
N ARG A 30 10.77 -6.15 3.97
CA ARG A 30 11.09 -7.48 4.47
C ARG A 30 10.06 -7.89 5.52
N PRO A 31 9.83 -9.21 5.70
CA PRO A 31 9.01 -9.72 6.79
C PRO A 31 9.45 -9.19 8.16
N GLY A 32 8.49 -8.93 9.04
CA GLY A 32 8.70 -8.39 10.39
C GLY A 32 8.94 -6.88 10.46
N GLN A 33 9.06 -6.17 9.33
CA GLN A 33 9.30 -4.72 9.35
C GLN A 33 8.05 -3.91 9.73
N SER A 34 8.28 -2.77 10.38
CA SER A 34 7.27 -1.74 10.61
C SER A 34 7.38 -0.64 9.54
N ILE A 35 6.26 -0.25 8.93
CA ILE A 35 6.20 0.81 7.90
C ILE A 35 5.01 1.74 8.13
N ALA A 36 5.20 3.03 7.87
CA ALA A 36 4.13 4.02 7.79
C ALA A 36 3.80 4.37 6.32
N ASP A 37 2.53 4.26 5.94
CA ASP A 37 1.97 4.65 4.65
C ASP A 37 1.28 6.02 4.77
N ILE A 38 2.04 7.09 4.56
CA ILE A 38 1.53 8.46 4.73
C ILE A 38 0.65 8.83 3.54
N GLY A 39 -0.61 9.18 3.83
CA GLY A 39 -1.59 9.51 2.79
C GLY A 39 -2.18 8.26 2.11
N SER A 40 -2.37 7.19 2.89
CA SER A 40 -2.86 5.87 2.48
C SER A 40 -4.13 5.90 1.62
N GLY A 41 -4.95 6.94 1.75
CA GLY A 41 -6.09 7.20 0.88
C GLY A 41 -7.13 6.09 0.99
N GLY A 42 -7.22 5.23 -0.03
CA GLY A 42 -8.10 4.05 -0.01
C GLY A 42 -7.41 2.75 0.44
N GLY A 43 -6.13 2.80 0.83
CA GLY A 43 -5.37 1.68 1.39
C GLY A 43 -4.68 0.77 0.38
N TYR A 44 -4.61 1.15 -0.90
CA TYR A 44 -4.03 0.30 -1.96
C TYR A 44 -2.59 -0.16 -1.66
N PHE A 45 -1.72 0.75 -1.20
CA PHE A 45 -0.36 0.39 -0.82
C PHE A 45 -0.31 -0.26 0.56
N SER A 46 -1.06 0.27 1.54
CA SER A 46 -1.09 -0.27 2.90
C SER A 46 -1.40 -1.77 2.94
N LEU A 47 -2.38 -2.23 2.15
CA LEU A 47 -2.74 -3.66 2.08
C LEU A 47 -1.64 -4.51 1.43
N ARG A 48 -0.94 -3.99 0.43
CA ARG A 48 0.17 -4.71 -0.21
C ARG A 48 1.42 -4.72 0.68
N PHE A 49 1.68 -3.64 1.41
CA PHE A 49 2.72 -3.61 2.43
C PHE A 49 2.43 -4.63 3.54
N ALA A 50 1.18 -4.74 3.99
CA ALA A 50 0.78 -5.71 5.02
C ALA A 50 1.08 -7.16 4.60
N GLN A 51 0.89 -7.49 3.33
CA GLN A 51 1.23 -8.82 2.79
C GLN A 51 2.74 -9.07 2.81
N LEU A 52 3.56 -8.05 2.52
CA LEU A 52 5.02 -8.18 2.43
C LEU A 52 5.70 -8.24 3.79
N VAL A 53 5.23 -7.44 4.76
CA VAL A 53 5.80 -7.45 6.12
C VAL A 53 5.32 -8.64 6.95
N GLY A 54 4.24 -9.33 6.54
CA GLY A 54 3.76 -10.55 7.18
C GLY A 54 3.20 -10.34 8.58
N GLU A 55 2.86 -11.43 9.26
CA GLU A 55 2.17 -11.43 10.56
C GLU A 55 2.96 -10.77 11.69
N GLU A 56 4.29 -10.86 11.64
CA GLU A 56 5.20 -10.22 12.61
C GLU A 56 5.47 -8.74 12.30
N GLY A 57 5.06 -8.28 11.12
CA GLY A 57 5.24 -6.91 10.67
C GLY A 57 4.05 -6.01 11.04
N ARG A 58 4.21 -4.71 10.79
CA ARG A 58 3.14 -3.74 11.09
C ARG A 58 3.09 -2.60 10.10
N VAL A 59 1.88 -2.30 9.63
CA VAL A 59 1.60 -1.14 8.78
C VAL A 59 0.79 -0.11 9.58
N TYR A 60 1.25 1.13 9.55
CA TYR A 60 0.54 2.30 10.07
C TYR A 60 0.05 3.11 8.88
N ALA A 61 -1.25 3.37 8.76
CA ALA A 61 -1.87 3.95 7.58
C ALA A 61 -2.91 5.02 7.93
#